data_AF-A0A9E5D8R0-F1
#
_entry.id   AF-A0A9E5D8R0-F1
#
_cell.length_a   1.000
_cell.length_b   1.000
_cell.length_c   1.000
_cell.angle_alpha   90.00
_cell.angle_beta   90.00
_cell.angle_gamma   90.00
#
_symmetry.space_group_name_H-M   'P 1'
#
loop_
_entity.id
_entity.type
_entity.pdbx_description
1 polymer ?
#
loop_
_entity_poly.entity_id
_entity_poly.type
_entity_poly.pdbx_seq_one_letter_code
_entity_poly.pdbx_strand_id
1 'polypeptide(L)'
;AGQSAQSHSTLNRHDAVHFRSLVSSTLANVAGMGLVALVLHEFFHLVTLQALGGSGYITFGWGLGLTHFTELPDHLWAVRLSGGLLTGAFLLLFFWRREYSSHSGRNISREMAAFAWASGHLAYAPIEMLAYSPTAEVSAFGIGFGAAAALYLMKLIKTLPPPRRQSATSTSDPRSAR
;
A
#
# COMPACT_ATOMS: atom_id res chain seq x y z
N ALA A 1 49.65 -13.31 -12.72
CA ALA A 1 48.35 -13.46 -13.40
C ALA A 1 47.23 -13.94 -12.46
N GLY A 2 47.01 -13.29 -11.30
CA GLY A 2 46.11 -13.82 -10.25
C GLY A 2 45.07 -12.85 -9.68
N GLN A 3 44.99 -11.61 -10.17
CA GLN A 3 44.12 -10.58 -9.56
C GLN A 3 42.72 -10.44 -10.20
N SER A 4 42.48 -10.98 -11.40
CA SER A 4 41.18 -10.79 -12.09
C SER A 4 40.05 -11.66 -11.53
N ALA A 5 40.36 -12.82 -10.92
CA ALA A 5 39.34 -13.72 -10.39
C ALA A 5 38.76 -13.28 -9.02
N GLN A 6 39.51 -12.53 -8.22
CA GLN A 6 39.03 -12.02 -6.93
C GLN A 6 38.06 -10.84 -7.07
N SER A 7 38.18 -10.03 -8.14
CA SER A 7 37.31 -8.84 -8.32
C SER A 7 35.85 -9.22 -8.66
N HIS A 8 35.66 -10.33 -9.40
CA HIS A 8 34.32 -10.81 -9.78
C HIS A 8 33.56 -11.47 -8.62
N SER A 9 34.25 -12.13 -7.68
CA SER A 9 33.59 -12.79 -6.55
C SER A 9 33.12 -11.82 -5.46
N THR A 10 33.81 -10.68 -5.31
CA THR A 10 33.42 -9.61 -4.37
C THR A 10 32.24 -8.77 -4.86
N LEU A 11 32.12 -8.54 -6.16
CA LEU A 11 31.00 -7.78 -6.76
C LEU A 11 29.67 -8.51 -6.54
N ASN A 12 29.64 -9.82 -6.80
CA ASN A 12 28.46 -10.67 -6.59
C ASN A 12 28.01 -10.72 -5.11
N ARG A 13 28.94 -10.57 -4.16
CA ARG A 13 28.62 -10.60 -2.73
C ARG A 13 27.99 -9.29 -2.26
N HIS A 14 28.47 -8.14 -2.76
CA HIS A 14 27.88 -6.84 -2.44
C HIS A 14 26.46 -6.71 -3.00
N ASP A 15 26.25 -7.09 -4.26
CA ASP A 15 24.93 -7.03 -4.91
C ASP A 15 23.91 -7.94 -4.22
N ALA A 16 24.34 -9.15 -3.80
CA ALA A 16 23.48 -10.07 -3.05
C ALA A 16 23.09 -9.52 -1.67
N VAL A 17 23.98 -8.82 -0.97
CA VAL A 17 23.69 -8.20 0.34
C VAL A 17 22.72 -7.03 0.17
N HIS A 18 22.95 -6.16 -0.83
CA HIS A 18 22.05 -5.06 -1.14
C HIS A 18 20.65 -5.54 -1.54
N PHE A 19 20.56 -6.57 -2.38
CA PHE A 19 19.29 -7.16 -2.78
C PHE A 19 18.52 -7.73 -1.58
N ARG A 20 19.18 -8.50 -0.70
CA ARG A 20 18.55 -9.06 0.51
C ARG A 20 18.04 -7.96 1.44
N SER A 21 18.82 -6.91 1.63
CA SER A 21 18.42 -5.75 2.44
C SER A 21 17.17 -5.07 1.87
N LEU A 22 17.13 -4.85 0.54
CA LEU A 22 16.00 -4.22 -0.14
C LEU A 22 14.73 -5.07 -0.05
N VAL A 23 14.85 -6.39 -0.23
CA VAL A 23 13.73 -7.32 -0.10
C VAL A 23 13.21 -7.33 1.33
N SER A 24 14.09 -7.45 2.32
CA SER A 24 13.70 -7.46 3.74
C SER A 24 12.99 -6.17 4.16
N SER A 25 13.51 -5.00 3.78
CA SER A 25 12.86 -3.72 4.08
C SER A 25 11.53 -3.57 3.36
N THR A 26 11.40 -4.08 2.13
CA THR A 26 10.13 -4.02 1.39
C THR A 26 9.08 -4.91 2.03
N LEU A 27 9.42 -6.14 2.39
CA LEU A 27 8.51 -7.05 3.09
C LEU A 27 8.06 -6.48 4.45
N ALA A 28 8.99 -5.90 5.22
CA ALA A 28 8.66 -5.26 6.49
C ALA A 28 7.68 -4.08 6.30
N ASN A 29 7.88 -3.26 5.26
CA ASN A 29 6.96 -2.16 4.94
C ASN A 29 5.58 -2.67 4.49
N VAL A 30 5.52 -3.73 3.68
CA VAL A 30 4.25 -4.34 3.25
C VAL A 30 3.50 -4.92 4.45
N ALA A 31 4.18 -5.66 5.33
CA ALA A 31 3.55 -6.23 6.53
C ALA A 31 3.08 -5.15 7.51
N GLY A 32 3.93 -4.16 7.80
CA GLY A 32 3.57 -3.04 8.67
C GLY A 32 2.41 -2.22 8.13
N MET A 33 2.38 -1.98 6.82
CA MET A 33 1.25 -1.30 6.18
C MET A 33 -0.03 -2.14 6.21
N GLY A 34 0.08 -3.46 6.08
CA GLY A 34 -1.06 -4.36 6.18
C GLY A 34 -1.74 -4.29 7.53
N LEU A 35 -0.97 -4.21 8.61
CA LEU A 35 -1.50 -4.00 9.96
C LEU A 35 -2.21 -2.65 10.10
N VAL A 36 -1.61 -1.57 9.56
CA VAL A 36 -2.26 -0.23 9.56
C VAL A 36 -3.56 -0.26 8.76
N ALA A 37 -3.54 -0.86 7.57
CA ALA A 37 -4.71 -0.98 6.71
C ALA A 37 -5.82 -1.77 7.41
N LEU A 38 -5.49 -2.88 8.06
CA LEU A 38 -6.44 -3.71 8.80
C LEU A 38 -7.10 -2.96 9.97
N VAL A 39 -6.31 -2.20 10.74
CA VAL A 39 -6.87 -1.38 11.84
C VAL A 39 -7.80 -0.30 11.29
N LEU A 40 -7.41 0.37 10.20
CA LEU A 40 -8.25 1.37 9.54
C LEU A 40 -9.53 0.77 8.96
N HIS A 41 -9.44 -0.42 8.37
CA HIS A 41 -10.57 -1.14 7.77
C HIS A 41 -11.68 -1.37 8.79
N GLU A 42 -11.33 -1.98 9.92
CA GLU A 42 -12.30 -2.21 11.00
C GLU A 42 -12.77 -0.91 11.65
N PHE A 43 -11.88 0.07 11.82
CA PHE A 43 -12.26 1.37 12.34
C PHE A 43 -13.33 2.06 11.47
N PHE A 44 -13.18 2.02 10.14
CA PHE A 44 -14.14 2.65 9.24
C PHE A 44 -15.48 1.92 9.19
N HIS A 45 -15.50 0.58 9.32
CA HIS A 45 -16.75 -0.13 9.56
C HIS A 45 -17.46 0.39 10.81
N LEU A 46 -16.75 0.45 11.95
CA LEU A 46 -17.35 0.85 13.21
C LEU A 46 -17.86 2.30 13.18
N VAL A 47 -17.08 3.23 12.64
CA VAL A 47 -17.50 4.64 12.52
C VAL A 47 -18.73 4.76 11.63
N THR A 48 -18.76 4.08 10.50
CA THR A 48 -19.91 4.12 9.58
C THR A 48 -21.14 3.46 10.20
N LEU A 49 -20.96 2.36 10.93
CA LEU A 49 -22.02 1.69 11.69
C LEU A 49 -22.66 2.65 12.69
N GLN A 50 -21.84 3.32 13.50
CA GLN A 50 -22.31 4.29 14.50
C GLN A 50 -22.96 5.51 13.85
N ALA A 51 -22.42 6.00 12.74
CA ALA A 51 -22.98 7.13 12.01
C ALA A 51 -24.37 6.81 11.40
N LEU A 52 -24.65 5.54 11.11
CA LEU A 52 -25.93 5.08 10.58
C LEU A 52 -26.90 4.60 11.68
N GLY A 53 -26.59 4.83 12.95
CA GLY A 53 -27.43 4.47 14.08
C GLY A 53 -27.31 3.02 14.55
N GLY A 54 -26.34 2.26 14.05
CA GLY A 54 -26.00 0.93 14.57
C GLY A 54 -25.04 0.99 15.76
N SER A 55 -24.79 -0.17 16.37
CA SER A 55 -23.85 -0.33 17.47
C SER A 55 -23.00 -1.60 17.30
N GLY A 56 -21.79 -1.59 17.86
CA GLY A 56 -20.84 -2.69 17.71
C GLY A 56 -19.49 -2.42 18.37
N TYR A 57 -18.56 -3.34 18.21
CA TYR A 57 -17.20 -3.23 18.72
C TYR A 57 -16.21 -3.98 17.82
N ILE A 58 -14.92 -3.65 17.93
CA ILE A 58 -13.85 -4.30 17.17
C ILE A 58 -13.10 -5.27 18.08
N THR A 59 -12.80 -6.46 17.57
CA THR A 59 -11.83 -7.37 18.19
C THR A 59 -10.65 -7.57 17.27
N PHE A 60 -9.44 -7.56 17.84
CA PHE A 60 -8.22 -7.91 17.14
C PHE A 60 -7.70 -9.26 17.64
N GLY A 61 -7.41 -10.16 16.70
CA GLY A 61 -6.77 -11.46 16.94
C GLY A 61 -5.37 -11.52 16.33
N TRP A 62 -4.85 -12.74 16.15
CA TRP A 62 -3.54 -13.04 15.57
C TRP A 62 -3.46 -12.66 14.08
N GLY A 63 -3.45 -11.37 13.77
CA GLY A 63 -3.35 -10.84 12.41
C GLY A 63 -4.69 -10.64 11.70
N LEU A 64 -5.81 -10.67 12.44
CA LEU A 64 -7.15 -10.38 11.92
C LEU A 64 -7.84 -9.35 12.80
N GLY A 65 -8.63 -8.48 12.17
CA GLY A 65 -9.57 -7.58 12.83
C GLY A 65 -10.97 -8.01 12.43
N LEU A 66 -11.92 -7.90 13.36
CA LEU A 66 -13.33 -8.17 13.09
C LEU A 66 -14.18 -7.14 13.82
N THR A 67 -15.03 -6.45 13.07
CA THR A 67 -16.09 -5.61 13.60
C THR A 67 -17.33 -6.47 13.87
N HIS A 68 -17.73 -6.54 15.13
CA HIS A 68 -18.94 -7.22 15.59
C HIS A 68 -20.09 -6.23 15.66
N PHE A 69 -21.21 -6.57 15.04
CA PHE A 69 -22.42 -5.75 15.06
C PHE A 69 -23.34 -6.23 16.18
N THR A 70 -23.69 -5.34 17.10
CA THR A 70 -24.70 -5.57 18.14
C THR A 70 -26.07 -5.04 17.72
N GLU A 71 -26.10 -4.02 16.87
CA GLU A 71 -27.31 -3.45 16.29
C GLU A 71 -27.04 -3.05 14.83
N LEU A 72 -27.94 -3.48 13.94
CA LEU A 72 -27.76 -3.33 12.49
C LEU A 72 -28.55 -2.11 11.99
N PRO A 73 -27.92 -1.21 11.22
CA PRO A 73 -28.62 -0.16 10.51
C PRO A 73 -29.25 -0.71 9.23
N ASP A 74 -30.30 -0.05 8.75
CA ASP A 74 -30.99 -0.39 7.49
C ASP A 74 -30.07 -0.34 6.27
N HIS A 75 -29.01 0.47 6.34
CA HIS A 75 -28.03 0.65 5.27
C HIS A 75 -26.73 -0.14 5.52
N LEU A 76 -26.86 -1.39 5.95
CA LEU A 76 -25.71 -2.27 6.25
C LEU A 76 -24.70 -2.38 5.09
N TRP A 77 -25.16 -2.29 3.85
CA TRP A 77 -24.31 -2.27 2.66
C TRP A 77 -23.29 -1.13 2.70
N ALA A 78 -23.66 0.05 3.20
CA ALA A 78 -22.77 1.21 3.31
C ALA A 78 -21.72 0.97 4.39
N VAL A 79 -22.11 0.34 5.51
CA VAL A 79 -21.16 -0.09 6.55
C VAL A 79 -20.14 -1.05 5.94
N ARG A 80 -20.57 -2.08 5.19
CA ARG A 80 -19.67 -3.07 4.57
C ARG A 80 -18.77 -2.47 3.49
N LEU A 81 -19.29 -1.54 2.70
CA LEU A 81 -18.51 -0.86 1.68
C LEU A 81 -17.44 0.07 2.30
N SER A 82 -17.75 0.67 3.45
CA SER A 82 -16.91 1.71 4.06
C SER A 82 -15.53 1.23 4.50
N GLY A 83 -15.40 -0.01 5.00
CA GLY A 83 -14.12 -0.54 5.49
C GLY A 83 -13.05 -0.44 4.40
N GLY A 84 -13.29 -1.08 3.26
CA GLY A 84 -12.37 -1.06 2.14
C GLY A 84 -12.28 0.30 1.44
N LEU A 85 -13.41 0.98 1.19
CA LEU A 85 -13.38 2.25 0.45
C LEU A 85 -12.66 3.36 1.22
N LEU A 86 -13.00 3.56 2.50
CA LEU A 86 -12.43 4.64 3.30
C LEU A 86 -10.97 4.34 3.65
N THR A 87 -10.61 3.06 3.90
CA THR A 87 -9.21 2.66 4.09
C THR A 87 -8.38 2.94 2.85
N GLY A 88 -8.85 2.51 1.69
CA GLY A 88 -8.16 2.74 0.42
C GLY A 88 -7.99 4.22 0.11
N ALA A 89 -9.04 5.01 0.28
CA ALA A 89 -8.99 6.46 0.10
C ALA A 89 -8.03 7.13 1.10
N PHE A 90 -8.10 6.76 2.38
CA PHE A 90 -7.22 7.31 3.41
C PHE A 90 -5.76 7.01 3.12
N LEU A 91 -5.42 5.76 2.80
CA LEU A 91 -4.04 5.37 2.50
C LEU A 91 -3.51 6.09 1.26
N LEU A 92 -4.31 6.22 0.19
CA LEU A 92 -3.92 7.00 -0.98
C LEU A 92 -3.68 8.46 -0.62
N LEU A 93 -4.63 9.14 0.03
CA LEU A 93 -4.55 10.57 0.30
C LEU A 93 -3.47 10.92 1.32
N PHE A 94 -3.37 10.14 2.40
CA PHE A 94 -2.41 10.40 3.48
C PHE A 94 -0.97 10.18 3.00
N PHE A 95 -0.69 9.07 2.31
CA PHE A 95 0.66 8.79 1.81
C PHE A 95 1.02 9.65 0.61
N TRP A 96 0.06 9.95 -0.28
CA TRP A 96 0.27 10.92 -1.36
C TRP A 96 0.67 12.29 -0.79
N ARG A 97 -0.10 12.84 0.16
CA ARG A 97 0.18 14.17 0.73
C ARG A 97 1.50 14.21 1.49
N ARG A 98 1.80 13.17 2.30
CA ARG A 98 3.00 13.14 3.15
C ARG A 98 4.29 13.07 2.33
N GLU A 99 4.32 12.23 1.29
CA GLU A 99 5.54 12.00 0.52
C GLU A 99 5.75 13.04 -0.58
N TYR A 100 4.67 13.63 -1.14
CA TYR A 100 4.80 14.76 -2.06
C TYR A 100 5.39 16.00 -1.37
N SER A 101 5.14 16.15 -0.06
CA SER A 101 5.63 17.27 0.74
C SER A 101 7.12 17.14 1.12
N SER A 102 7.73 15.96 0.97
CA SER A 102 9.11 15.68 1.40
C SER A 102 9.98 15.22 0.22
N HIS A 103 10.55 16.17 -0.53
CA HIS A 103 11.38 15.87 -1.70
C HIS A 103 12.73 15.20 -1.38
N SER A 104 13.20 15.22 -0.12
CA SER A 104 14.53 14.75 0.27
C SER A 104 14.56 13.43 1.05
N GLY A 105 13.44 12.72 1.17
CA GLY A 105 13.35 11.53 2.05
C GLY A 105 12.33 10.47 1.65
N ARG A 106 11.93 10.42 0.36
CA ARG A 106 10.89 9.50 -0.11
C ARG A 106 11.28 8.05 0.09
N ASN A 107 10.46 7.31 0.85
CA ASN A 107 10.62 5.88 1.02
C ASN A 107 9.73 5.14 0.02
N ILE A 108 10.28 4.90 -1.18
CA ILE A 108 9.57 4.25 -2.30
C ILE A 108 8.96 2.90 -1.87
N SER A 109 9.66 2.11 -1.06
CA SER A 109 9.12 0.83 -0.56
C SER A 109 7.85 1.01 0.28
N ARG A 110 7.79 2.06 1.09
CA ARG A 110 6.62 2.38 1.93
C ARG A 110 5.46 2.94 1.10
N GLU A 111 5.76 3.78 0.11
CA GLU A 111 4.77 4.28 -0.85
C GLU A 111 4.13 3.15 -1.65
N MET A 112 4.96 2.23 -2.18
CA MET A 112 4.47 1.06 -2.91
C MET A 112 3.63 0.14 -2.01
N ALA A 113 4.03 -0.04 -0.74
CA ALA A 113 3.23 -0.79 0.22
C ALA A 113 1.88 -0.12 0.50
N ALA A 114 1.86 1.18 0.79
CA ALA A 114 0.63 1.95 1.01
C ALA A 114 -0.29 1.87 -0.22
N PHE A 115 0.29 2.03 -1.40
CA PHE A 115 -0.44 1.95 -2.66
C PHE A 115 -1.03 0.55 -2.91
N ALA A 116 -0.24 -0.52 -2.73
CA ALA A 116 -0.68 -1.89 -2.90
C ALA A 116 -1.88 -2.20 -1.98
N TRP A 117 -1.76 -1.87 -0.69
CA TRP A 117 -2.85 -2.07 0.25
C TRP A 117 -4.07 -1.21 -0.06
N ALA A 118 -3.88 0.05 -0.43
CA ALA A 118 -4.98 0.94 -0.78
C ALA A 118 -5.77 0.43 -1.98
N SER A 119 -5.07 0.08 -3.06
CA SER A 119 -5.69 -0.47 -4.27
C SER A 119 -6.41 -1.80 -4.00
N GLY A 120 -5.82 -2.67 -3.18
CA GLY A 120 -6.45 -3.92 -2.75
C GLY A 120 -7.75 -3.69 -1.99
N HIS A 121 -7.78 -2.75 -1.05
CA HIS A 121 -8.98 -2.39 -0.29
C HIS A 121 -10.06 -1.76 -1.17
N LEU A 122 -9.69 -0.85 -2.10
CA LEU A 122 -10.64 -0.27 -3.06
C LEU A 122 -11.25 -1.33 -3.98
N ALA A 123 -10.46 -2.30 -4.43
CA ALA A 123 -10.92 -3.38 -5.30
C ALA A 123 -11.75 -4.43 -4.55
N TYR A 124 -11.47 -4.64 -3.26
CA TYR A 124 -12.15 -5.64 -2.42
C TYR A 124 -13.44 -5.11 -1.79
N ALA A 125 -13.56 -3.82 -1.50
CA ALA A 125 -14.74 -3.22 -0.88
C ALA A 125 -16.08 -3.60 -1.56
N PRO A 126 -16.18 -3.66 -2.90
CA PRO A 126 -17.40 -4.09 -3.58
C PRO A 126 -17.72 -5.57 -3.31
N ILE A 127 -16.70 -6.42 -3.21
CA ILE A 127 -16.87 -7.86 -2.94
C ILE A 127 -17.41 -8.07 -1.53
N GLU A 128 -16.85 -7.35 -0.55
CA GLU A 128 -17.29 -7.38 0.84
C GLU A 128 -18.75 -6.93 1.00
N MET A 129 -19.15 -5.91 0.25
CA MET A 129 -20.53 -5.46 0.20
C MET A 129 -21.46 -6.48 -0.50
N LEU A 130 -21.01 -7.10 -1.60
CA LEU A 130 -21.81 -8.10 -2.34
C LEU A 130 -22.05 -9.40 -1.57
N ALA A 131 -21.12 -9.78 -0.70
CA ALA A 131 -21.30 -10.93 0.18
C ALA A 131 -22.52 -10.80 1.11
N TYR A 132 -23.05 -9.58 1.30
CA TYR A 132 -24.13 -9.29 2.25
C TYR A 132 -25.35 -8.57 1.64
N SER A 133 -25.22 -7.97 0.45
CA SER A 133 -26.34 -7.38 -0.28
C SER A 133 -26.21 -7.69 -1.78
N PRO A 134 -26.88 -8.75 -2.29
CA PRO A 134 -26.68 -9.25 -3.65
C PRO A 134 -27.42 -8.42 -4.73
N THR A 135 -27.62 -7.12 -4.52
CA THR A 135 -28.33 -6.25 -5.47
C THR A 135 -27.36 -5.68 -6.51
N ALA A 136 -27.68 -5.88 -7.80
CA ALA A 136 -26.82 -5.63 -8.96
C ALA A 136 -26.33 -4.17 -9.14
N GLU A 137 -27.09 -3.18 -8.65
CA GLU A 137 -26.74 -1.75 -8.81
C GLU A 137 -25.49 -1.38 -8.02
N VAL A 138 -25.33 -1.98 -6.83
CA VAL A 138 -24.23 -1.66 -5.93
C VAL A 138 -22.94 -2.36 -6.39
N SER A 139 -23.05 -3.51 -7.05
CA SER A 139 -21.96 -4.24 -7.72
C SER A 139 -21.31 -3.40 -8.83
N ALA A 140 -22.14 -2.72 -9.63
CA ALA A 140 -21.68 -1.94 -10.78
C ALA A 140 -20.89 -0.70 -10.37
N PHE A 141 -21.31 0.00 -9.30
CA PHE A 141 -20.59 1.17 -8.79
C PHE A 141 -19.21 0.80 -8.26
N GLY A 142 -19.12 -0.25 -7.45
CA GLY A 142 -17.86 -0.69 -6.86
C GLY A 142 -16.85 -1.21 -7.90
N ILE A 143 -17.31 -2.01 -8.87
CA ILE A 143 -16.46 -2.49 -9.98
C ILE A 143 -16.03 -1.32 -10.86
N GLY A 144 -16.92 -0.39 -11.17
CA GLY A 144 -16.62 0.81 -11.96
C GLY A 144 -15.56 1.70 -11.31
N PHE A 145 -15.65 1.90 -9.99
CA PHE A 145 -14.69 2.71 -9.25
C PHE A 145 -13.31 2.03 -9.16
N GLY A 146 -13.27 0.73 -8.85
CA GLY A 146 -12.02 -0.04 -8.81
C GLY A 146 -11.31 -0.08 -10.17
N ALA A 147 -12.06 -0.28 -11.26
CA ALA A 147 -11.51 -0.27 -12.61
C ALA A 147 -10.97 1.11 -13.02
N ALA A 148 -11.68 2.20 -12.69
CA ALA A 148 -11.23 3.56 -12.95
C ALA A 148 -9.93 3.90 -12.20
N ALA A 149 -9.81 3.49 -10.94
CA ALA A 149 -8.61 3.67 -10.13
C ALA A 149 -7.41 2.89 -10.72
N ALA A 150 -7.61 1.65 -11.17
CA ALA A 150 -6.58 0.85 -11.81
C ALA A 150 -6.13 1.42 -13.16
N LEU A 151 -7.06 1.93 -13.98
CA LEU A 151 -6.75 2.59 -15.25
C LEU A 151 -5.97 3.90 -15.05
N TYR A 152 -6.36 4.70 -14.05
CA TYR A 152 -5.63 5.90 -13.66
C TYR A 152 -4.20 5.57 -13.22
N LEU A 153 -4.02 4.49 -12.46
CA LEU A 153 -2.70 4.01 -12.04
C LEU A 153 -1.79 3.64 -13.22
N MET A 154 -2.30 2.86 -14.19
CA MET A 154 -1.53 2.50 -15.38
C MET A 154 -1.08 3.73 -16.17
N LYS A 155 -1.91 4.78 -16.20
CA LYS A 155 -1.57 6.06 -16.81
C LYS A 155 -0.48 6.77 -16.02
N LEU A 156 -0.58 6.81 -14.69
CA LEU A 156 0.41 7.47 -13.82
C LEU A 156 1.79 6.80 -13.92
N ILE A 157 1.85 5.46 -13.91
CA ILE A 157 3.10 4.70 -14.05
C ILE A 157 3.78 5.00 -15.39
N LYS A 158 3.02 5.12 -16.47
CA LYS A 158 3.55 5.47 -17.80
C LYS A 158 4.09 6.91 -17.87
N THR A 159 3.66 7.80 -16.97
CA THR A 159 4.13 9.19 -16.92
C THR A 159 5.32 9.41 -15.99
N LEU A 160 5.73 8.40 -15.20
CA LEU A 160 6.91 8.52 -14.37
C LEU A 160 8.18 8.53 -15.25
N PRO A 161 9.10 9.50 -15.06
CA PRO A 161 10.35 9.50 -15.79
C PRO A 161 11.15 8.23 -15.46
N PRO A 162 11.91 7.67 -16.42
CA PRO A 162 12.73 6.50 -16.16
C PRO A 162 13.69 6.79 -15.02
N PRO A 163 13.98 5.79 -14.15
CA PRO A 163 14.89 5.99 -13.04
C PRO A 163 16.23 6.51 -13.56
N ARG A 164 16.66 7.69 -13.09
CA ARG A 164 17.97 8.25 -13.41
C ARG A 164 19.01 7.20 -13.02
N ARG A 165 19.72 6.64 -14.01
CA ARG A 165 20.95 5.91 -13.73
C ARG A 165 21.83 6.87 -12.94
N GLN A 166 22.13 6.53 -11.69
CA GLN A 166 23.19 7.20 -10.96
C GLN A 166 24.45 6.94 -11.78
N SER A 167 24.86 7.95 -12.54
CA SER A 167 26.16 7.98 -13.20
C SER A 167 27.18 7.78 -12.09
N ALA A 168 27.85 6.63 -12.12
CA ALA A 168 28.92 6.29 -11.20
C ALA A 168 29.83 7.51 -11.08
N THR A 169 29.80 8.15 -9.92
CA THR A 169 30.74 9.21 -9.57
C THR A 169 32.12 8.57 -9.63
N SER A 170 32.80 8.82 -10.74
CA SER A 170 34.24 8.65 -10.92
C SER A 170 34.91 9.24 -9.69
N THR A 171 35.33 8.36 -8.77
CA THR A 171 36.21 8.74 -7.67
C THR A 171 37.51 9.18 -8.31
N SER A 172 37.67 10.49 -8.46
CA SER A 172 38.92 11.12 -8.81
C SER A 172 40.01 10.64 -7.85
N ASP A 173 40.99 9.97 -8.45
CA ASP A 173 42.20 9.42 -7.85
C ASP A 173 42.89 10.47 -6.93
N PRO A 174 43.08 10.19 -5.63
CA PRO A 174 43.71 11.13 -4.71
C PRO A 174 45.22 11.34 -4.95
N ARG A 175 45.83 10.70 -5.98
CA ARG A 175 47.27 10.82 -6.28
C ARG A 175 47.71 12.09 -7.01
N SER A 176 46.85 13.09 -7.17
CA SER A 176 47.22 14.36 -7.83
C SER A 176 47.49 15.53 -6.88
N ALA A 177 47.29 15.38 -5.57
CA ALA A 177 47.74 16.37 -4.59
C ALA A 177 49.10 15.93 -4.02
N ARG A 178 50.11 16.72 -4.38
CA ARG A 178 51.52 16.61 -3.96
C ARG A 178 51.71 16.52 -2.45
#